data_AF-A0A820SPF3-F1
#
_entry.id   AF-A0A820SPF3-F1
#
_cell.length_a   1.000
_cell.length_b   1.000
_cell.length_c   1.000
_cell.angle_alpha   90.00
_cell.angle_beta   90.00
_cell.angle_gamma   90.00
#
_symmetry.space_group_name_H-M   'P 1'
#
loop_
_entity.id
_entity.type
_entity.pdbx_description
1 polymer ?
#
loop_
_entity_poly.entity_id
_entity_poly.type
_entity_poly.pdbx_seq_one_letter_code
_entity_poly.pdbx_strand_id
1 'polypeptide(L)'
;NGSFANQTTFTTGFESEPYTVAVGHFNKDIFLDIVVVDYGLSNVYVFLGYGNGTFVGESAFTLGFGSSPISLAVVDLNNDKQLD
;
A
#
# COMPACT_ATOMS: atom_id res chain seq x y z
N ASN A 1 19.52 -12.87 15.42
CA ASN A 1 20.37 -13.36 14.30
C ASN A 1 19.96 -12.80 12.94
N GLY A 2 19.06 -11.80 12.84
CA GLY A 2 18.86 -11.03 11.60
C GLY A 2 18.37 -11.82 10.39
N SER A 3 17.79 -13.01 10.60
CA SER A 3 17.25 -13.82 9.51
C SER A 3 15.91 -13.27 9.05
N PHE A 4 15.75 -13.09 7.74
CA PHE A 4 14.46 -12.78 7.14
C PHE A 4 13.63 -14.06 7.00
N ALA A 5 12.31 -13.93 7.13
CA ALA A 5 11.39 -14.99 6.77
C ALA A 5 11.40 -15.23 5.25
N ASN A 6 10.80 -16.33 4.80
CA ASN A 6 10.53 -16.54 3.39
C ASN A 6 9.67 -15.37 2.85
N GLN A 7 9.92 -15.00 1.59
CA GLN A 7 9.12 -13.96 0.95
C GLN A 7 7.65 -14.42 0.81
N THR A 8 6.75 -13.47 0.97
CA THR A 8 5.32 -13.62 0.65
C THR A 8 4.97 -12.63 -0.44
N THR A 9 4.22 -13.06 -1.44
CA THR A 9 3.80 -12.21 -2.56
C THR A 9 2.35 -11.77 -2.38
N PHE A 10 2.10 -10.48 -2.56
CA PHE A 10 0.76 -9.89 -2.63
C PHE A 10 0.59 -9.25 -4.01
N THR A 11 -0.50 -9.54 -4.71
CA THR A 11 -0.77 -9.03 -6.05
C THR A 11 -1.74 -7.86 -6.00
N THR A 12 -1.51 -6.84 -6.83
CA THR A 12 -2.45 -5.74 -7.10
C THR A 12 -3.39 -6.06 -8.27
N GLY A 13 -3.17 -7.15 -9.00
CA GLY A 13 -4.04 -7.60 -10.08
C GLY A 13 -3.29 -8.20 -11.28
N PHE A 14 -4.05 -8.69 -12.26
CA PHE A 14 -3.52 -9.10 -13.56
C PHE A 14 -3.05 -7.86 -14.33
N GLU A 15 -1.91 -7.93 -15.02
CA GLU A 15 -1.26 -6.77 -15.69
C GLU A 15 -0.85 -5.64 -14.73
N SER A 16 -0.64 -5.96 -13.46
CA SER A 16 -0.10 -5.02 -12.49
C SER A 16 1.31 -4.57 -12.83
N GLU A 17 1.54 -3.27 -12.71
CA GLU A 17 2.87 -2.67 -12.77
C GLU A 17 3.03 -1.74 -11.55
N PRO A 18 3.36 -2.27 -10.36
CA PRO A 18 3.55 -1.46 -9.17
C PRO A 18 4.86 -0.64 -9.26
N TYR A 19 4.78 0.66 -9.00
CA TYR A 19 5.92 1.59 -9.12
C TYR A 19 6.42 2.11 -7.78
N THR A 20 5.50 2.45 -6.87
CA THR A 20 5.85 3.04 -5.58
C THR A 20 5.12 2.33 -4.45
N VAL A 21 5.81 2.20 -3.31
CA VAL A 21 5.28 1.67 -2.06
C VAL A 21 5.53 2.64 -0.92
N ALA A 22 4.56 2.76 -0.02
CA ALA A 22 4.71 3.43 1.26
C ALA A 22 4.21 2.53 2.39
N VAL A 23 4.71 2.75 3.61
CA VAL A 23 4.38 1.99 4.81
C VAL A 23 3.95 2.96 5.89
N GLY A 24 2.87 2.64 6.60
CA GLY A 24 2.22 3.58 7.51
C GLY A 24 1.12 2.95 8.35
N HIS A 25 0.51 3.72 9.23
CA HIS A 25 -0.74 3.33 9.90
C HIS A 25 -1.90 4.03 9.18
N PHE A 26 -2.64 3.30 8.35
CA PHE A 26 -3.72 3.87 7.53
C PHE A 26 -5.12 3.52 8.06
N ASN A 27 -5.24 2.56 9.00
CA ASN A 27 -6.52 2.13 9.57
C ASN A 27 -6.68 2.35 11.10
N LYS A 28 -5.75 3.09 11.73
CA LYS A 28 -5.70 3.36 13.19
C LYS A 28 -5.43 2.16 14.10
N ASP A 29 -4.95 1.04 13.56
CA ASP A 29 -4.46 -0.04 14.41
C ASP A 29 -2.98 0.15 14.80
N ILE A 30 -2.42 -0.82 15.53
CA ILE A 30 -1.03 -0.78 16.00
C ILE A 30 -0.04 -1.41 15.00
N PHE A 31 -0.53 -1.89 13.87
CA PHE A 31 0.23 -2.62 12.86
C PHE A 31 0.50 -1.72 11.66
N LEU A 32 1.64 -1.97 11.01
CA LEU A 32 1.99 -1.25 9.80
C LEU A 32 1.23 -1.86 8.62
N ASP A 33 0.66 -0.96 7.82
CA ASP A 33 -0.02 -1.21 6.57
C ASP A 33 0.89 -0.83 5.39
N ILE A 34 0.50 -1.24 4.18
CA ILE A 34 1.23 -0.95 2.95
C ILE A 34 0.28 -0.27 1.96
N VAL A 35 0.76 0.81 1.34
CA VAL A 35 0.09 1.45 0.19
C VAL A 35 0.94 1.26 -1.05
N VAL A 36 0.32 0.84 -2.15
CA VAL A 36 0.99 0.56 -3.43
C VAL A 36 0.34 1.40 -4.53
N VAL A 37 1.17 2.12 -5.27
CA VAL A 37 0.76 2.77 -6.53
C VAL A 37 1.03 1.81 -7.68
N ASP A 38 -0.02 1.47 -8.41
CA ASP A 38 0.03 0.63 -9.60
C ASP A 38 -0.18 1.46 -10.86
N TYR A 39 0.87 1.57 -11.66
CA TYR A 39 0.87 2.30 -12.92
C TYR A 39 -0.01 1.61 -13.96
N GLY A 40 0.15 0.30 -14.12
CA GLY A 40 -0.53 -0.51 -15.13
C GLY A 40 -2.05 -0.49 -14.94
N LEU A 41 -2.48 -0.54 -13.69
CA LEU A 41 -3.90 -0.54 -13.32
C LEU A 41 -4.47 0.83 -13.02
N SER A 42 -3.65 1.89 -12.99
CA SER A 42 -4.08 3.26 -12.65
C SER A 42 -4.81 3.33 -11.30
N ASN A 43 -4.31 2.57 -10.32
CA ASN A 43 -4.93 2.36 -9.02
C ASN A 43 -3.93 2.59 -7.88
N VAL A 44 -4.44 2.98 -6.72
CA VAL A 44 -3.71 2.91 -5.44
C VAL A 44 -4.34 1.82 -4.58
N TYR A 45 -3.55 0.86 -4.12
CA TYR A 45 -3.99 -0.25 -3.28
C TYR A 45 -3.57 -0.04 -1.84
N VAL A 46 -4.43 -0.40 -0.90
CA VAL A 46 -4.12 -0.44 0.54
C VAL A 46 -4.18 -1.88 1.02
N PHE A 47 -3.09 -2.34 1.63
CA PHE A 47 -2.95 -3.65 2.25
C PHE A 47 -2.82 -3.48 3.76
N LEU A 48 -3.80 -3.95 4.52
CA LEU A 48 -3.79 -3.83 5.98
C LEU A 48 -2.94 -4.92 6.61
N GLY A 49 -2.11 -4.54 7.58
CA GLY A 49 -1.21 -5.45 8.27
C GLY A 49 -1.84 -6.15 9.48
N TYR A 50 -1.47 -7.41 9.71
CA TYR A 50 -1.87 -8.15 10.92
C TYR A 50 -0.76 -8.24 11.98
N GLY A 51 0.35 -7.51 11.81
CA GLY A 51 1.48 -7.48 12.75
C GLY A 51 2.39 -8.71 12.74
N ASN A 52 2.04 -9.76 12.00
CA ASN A 52 2.81 -10.99 11.83
C ASN A 52 3.48 -11.11 10.45
N GLY A 53 3.51 -10.00 9.68
CA GLY A 53 4.02 -9.97 8.31
C GLY A 53 3.04 -10.48 7.25
N THR A 54 1.79 -10.75 7.61
CA THR A 54 0.71 -10.99 6.65
C THR A 54 -0.16 -9.75 6.48
N PHE A 55 -0.77 -9.63 5.30
CA PHE A 55 -1.57 -8.49 4.91
C PHE A 55 -2.84 -8.94 4.20
N VAL A 56 -3.88 -8.11 4.25
CA VAL A 56 -5.11 -8.28 3.46
C VAL A 56 -5.28 -7.09 2.52
N GLY A 57 -5.51 -7.35 1.23
CA GLY A 57 -5.86 -6.28 0.28
C GLY A 57 -7.27 -5.79 0.57
N GLU A 58 -7.42 -4.55 1.03
CA GLU A 58 -8.70 -4.03 1.49
C GLU A 58 -9.38 -3.16 0.44
N SER A 59 -8.62 -2.28 -0.22
CA SER A 59 -9.19 -1.24 -1.08
C SER A 59 -8.29 -0.92 -2.26
N ALA A 60 -8.91 -0.64 -3.41
CA ALA A 60 -8.27 -0.05 -4.59
C ALA A 60 -8.97 1.28 -4.91
N PHE A 61 -8.19 2.36 -4.98
CA PHE A 61 -8.63 3.67 -5.39
C PHE A 61 -8.26 3.89 -6.85
N THR A 62 -9.26 3.90 -7.73
CA THR A 62 -9.05 4.14 -9.15
C THR A 62 -8.84 5.61 -9.44
N LEU A 63 -7.68 5.94 -10.02
CA LEU A 63 -7.30 7.30 -10.37
C LEU A 63 -7.83 7.73 -11.75
N GLY A 64 -8.37 6.77 -12.51
CA GLY A 64 -8.95 6.99 -13.83
C GLY A 64 -7.98 6.65 -14.96
N PHE A 65 -8.56 6.44 -16.14
CA PHE A 65 -7.82 6.02 -17.34
C PHE A 65 -6.78 7.07 -17.76
N GLY A 66 -5.55 6.63 -18.00
CA GLY A 66 -4.45 7.50 -18.43
C GLY A 66 -3.81 8.33 -17.31
N SER A 67 -4.11 8.05 -16.04
CA SER A 67 -3.51 8.76 -14.90
C SER A 67 -2.02 8.45 -14.68
N SER A 68 -1.54 7.30 -15.17
CA SER A 68 -0.12 6.91 -15.18
C SER A 68 0.62 7.24 -13.87
N PRO A 69 0.10 6.80 -12.70
CA PRO A 69 0.65 7.20 -11.42
C PRO A 69 1.99 6.49 -11.18
N ILE A 70 3.00 7.25 -10.73
CA ILE A 70 4.36 6.71 -10.48
C ILE A 70 4.88 7.01 -9.08
N SER A 71 4.21 7.88 -8.32
CA SER A 71 4.70 8.38 -7.04
C SER A 71 3.55 8.63 -6.07
N LEU A 72 3.88 8.60 -4.79
CA LEU A 72 3.01 8.83 -3.63
C LEU A 72 3.84 9.55 -2.56
N ALA A 73 3.19 10.43 -1.81
CA ALA A 73 3.69 10.96 -0.54
C ALA A 73 2.65 10.66 0.53
N VAL A 74 3.11 10.24 1.71
CA VAL A 74 2.26 9.96 2.87
C VAL A 74 2.70 10.85 4.02
N VAL A 75 1.76 11.58 4.60
CA VAL A 75 1.99 12.48 5.73
C VAL A 75 0.68 12.72 6.45
N ASP A 76 0.74 13.03 7.75
CA ASP A 76 -0.42 13.51 8.49
C ASP A 76 -0.76 14.93 8.02
N LEU A 77 -1.65 15.04 7.02
CA LEU A 77 -2.05 16.31 6.40
C LEU A 77 -3.09 17.03 7.26
N ASN A 78 -3.88 16.28 8.03
CA ASN A 78 -5.03 16.80 8.76
C ASN A 78 -4.78 16.93 10.29
N ASN A 79 -3.60 16.53 10.77
CA ASN A 79 -3.14 16.54 12.16
C ASN A 79 -3.98 15.65 13.10
N ASP A 80 -4.48 14.52 12.60
CA ASP A 80 -5.22 13.51 13.36
C ASP A 80 -4.35 12.33 13.85
N LYS A 81 -3.03 12.43 13.64
CA LYS A 81 -2.01 11.43 13.98
C LYS A 81 -2.10 10.14 13.16
N GLN A 82 -2.74 10.18 12.00
CA GLN A 82 -2.62 9.14 10.99
C GLN A 82 -2.01 9.71 9.73
N LEU A 83 -1.47 8.82 8.89
CA LEU A 83 -0.98 9.21 7.59
C LEU A 83 -2.15 9.28 6.62
N ASP A 84 -2.22 10.37 5.86
CA ASP A 84 -3.10 10.55 4.71
C ASP A 84 -2.38 10.20 3.40
#